data_AF-Q9SBC2-F1
#
_entry.id   AF-Q9SBC2-F1
#
_cell.length_a   1.000
_cell.length_b   1.000
_cell.length_c   1.000
_cell.angle_alpha   90.00
_cell.angle_beta   90.00
_cell.angle_gamma   90.00
#
_symmetry.space_group_name_H-M   'P 1'
#
loop_
_entity.id
_entity.type
_entity.pdbx_description
1 polymer ?
#
loop_
_entity_poly.entity_id
_entity_poly.type
_entity_poly.pdbx_seq_one_letter_code
_entity_poly.pdbx_strand_id
1 'polypeptide(L)'
;HLFYQYNPKGAVWGNIVWAHSVSKDLVNWEALEHAIYPSKPFDINGCWSGSATILSDNKPVILYTGIDTQNRQVQNFAIPANLSDPYLREWIKPDNNPLVVAGDGMNSSAFRDPSTAWLGEDGHWRIVVGSKRKHRGIAFLYKSRDFMKWTEAQHPLQSKPKTGMWECPD
;
A
#
# COMPACT_ATOMS: atom_id res chain seq x y z
N HIS A 1 9.38 13.51 1.09
CA HIS A 1 9.60 12.12 1.50
C HIS A 1 9.50 11.25 0.25
N LEU A 2 10.43 10.33 0.07
CA LEU A 2 10.40 9.30 -0.96
C LEU A 2 10.64 7.98 -0.27
N PHE A 3 9.74 7.03 -0.48
CA PHE A 3 9.91 5.64 -0.09
C PHE A 3 10.09 4.80 -1.34
N TYR A 4 10.94 3.78 -1.29
CA TYR A 4 11.24 2.95 -2.45
C TYR A 4 11.56 1.52 -2.04
N GLN A 5 11.17 0.57 -2.91
CA GLN A 5 11.52 -0.84 -2.74
C GLN A 5 13.04 -0.99 -2.79
N TYR A 6 13.60 -1.57 -1.73
CA TYR A 6 15.04 -1.75 -1.58
C TYR A 6 15.35 -3.16 -1.10
N ASN A 7 16.42 -3.76 -1.63
CA ASN A 7 16.98 -5.02 -1.13
C ASN A 7 18.22 -4.70 -0.29
N PRO A 8 18.16 -4.82 1.05
CA PRO A 8 19.30 -4.49 1.92
C PRO A 8 20.51 -5.43 1.75
N LYS A 9 20.38 -6.53 1.00
CA LYS A 9 21.35 -7.62 0.95
C LYS A 9 21.83 -7.96 -0.46
N GLY A 10 21.44 -7.21 -1.49
CA GLY A 10 21.89 -7.53 -2.84
C GLY A 10 21.41 -6.57 -3.92
N ALA A 11 22.04 -6.67 -5.10
CA ALA A 11 21.73 -5.88 -6.29
C ALA A 11 20.65 -6.52 -7.19
N VAL A 12 19.89 -7.47 -6.66
CA VAL A 12 18.79 -8.17 -7.35
C VAL A 12 17.50 -8.03 -6.56
N TRP A 13 16.36 -8.28 -7.17
CA TRP A 13 15.08 -8.24 -6.45
C TRP A 13 14.99 -9.35 -5.39
N GLY A 14 14.57 -8.99 -4.18
CA GLY A 14 14.43 -9.90 -3.03
C GLY A 14 14.54 -9.15 -1.70
N ASN A 15 14.10 -9.75 -0.59
CA ASN A 15 14.13 -9.15 0.76
C ASN A 15 13.60 -7.70 0.81
N ILE A 16 12.53 -7.43 0.07
CA ILE A 16 12.08 -6.05 -0.19
C ILE A 16 11.59 -5.38 1.09
N VAL A 17 12.17 -4.22 1.37
CA VAL A 17 11.75 -3.24 2.38
C VAL A 17 11.46 -1.89 1.71
N TRP A 18 10.86 -0.97 2.45
CA TRP A 18 10.75 0.43 2.05
C TRP A 18 11.92 1.20 2.66
N ALA A 19 12.94 1.48 1.85
CA ALA A 19 13.92 2.50 2.18
C ALA A 19 13.27 3.89 2.11
N HIS A 20 13.87 4.86 2.79
CA HIS A 20 13.27 6.17 3.01
C HIS A 20 14.31 7.27 2.83
N SER A 21 13.95 8.31 2.09
CA SER A 21 14.76 9.52 1.97
C SER A 21 13.89 10.78 2.02
N VAL A 22 14.48 11.86 2.48
CA VAL A 22 13.83 13.18 2.59
C VAL A 22 14.59 14.22 1.79
N SER A 23 13.86 15.21 1.32
CA SER A 23 14.40 16.31 0.52
C SER A 23 13.56 17.55 0.73
N LYS A 24 14.19 18.72 0.63
CA LYS A 24 13.52 20.03 0.62
C LYS A 24 13.26 20.57 -0.79
N ASP A 25 13.89 19.97 -1.80
CA ASP A 25 13.88 20.46 -3.19
C ASP A 25 13.61 19.35 -4.23
N LEU A 26 13.40 18.11 -3.78
CA LEU A 26 13.23 16.90 -4.59
C LEU A 26 14.46 16.52 -5.44
N VAL A 27 15.61 17.16 -5.23
CA VAL A 27 16.85 16.93 -5.96
C VAL A 27 17.95 16.40 -5.02
N ASN A 28 18.14 17.05 -3.88
CA ASN A 28 19.11 16.68 -2.86
C ASN A 28 18.42 15.82 -1.79
N TRP A 29 18.88 14.58 -1.63
CA TRP A 29 18.23 13.60 -0.77
C TRP A 29 19.12 13.18 0.39
N GLU A 30 18.56 13.18 1.60
CA GLU A 30 19.15 12.61 2.80
C GLU A 30 18.51 11.23 3.04
N ALA A 31 19.35 10.20 3.12
CA ALA A 31 18.91 8.84 3.44
C ALA A 31 18.56 8.73 4.93
N LEU A 32 17.45 8.06 5.21
CA LEU A 32 16.98 7.74 6.56
C LEU A 32 16.93 6.22 6.74
N GLU A 33 16.56 5.78 7.93
CA GLU A 33 16.32 4.38 8.27
C GLU A 33 15.21 3.77 7.39
N HIS A 34 15.20 2.44 7.25
CA HIS A 34 14.10 1.76 6.54
C HIS A 34 12.78 1.97 7.30
N ALA A 35 11.78 2.53 6.62
CA ALA A 35 10.51 2.89 7.24
C ALA A 35 9.59 1.68 7.45
N ILE A 36 9.50 0.79 6.46
CA ILE A 36 8.62 -0.38 6.50
C ILE A 36 9.43 -1.61 6.09
N TYR A 37 9.44 -2.63 6.94
CA TYR A 37 10.15 -3.88 6.73
C TYR A 37 9.39 -5.05 7.35
N PRO A 38 9.58 -6.30 6.87
CA PRO A 38 8.88 -7.46 7.41
C PRO A 38 9.05 -7.59 8.92
N SER A 39 7.95 -7.57 9.67
CA SER A 39 8.02 -7.71 11.13
C SER A 39 6.75 -8.28 11.78
N LYS A 40 5.65 -8.45 11.02
CA LYS A 40 4.39 -8.99 11.54
C LYS A 40 3.81 -10.02 10.58
N PRO A 41 2.88 -10.90 11.01
CA PRO A 41 2.36 -11.98 10.17
C PRO A 41 1.77 -11.55 8.82
N PHE A 42 1.21 -10.34 8.73
CA PHE A 42 0.60 -9.80 7.52
C PHE A 42 1.61 -9.27 6.47
N ASP A 43 2.89 -9.19 6.80
CA ASP A 43 3.95 -8.75 5.88
C ASP A 43 5.27 -9.51 6.03
N ILE A 44 5.23 -10.65 6.74
CA ILE A 44 6.42 -11.41 7.15
C ILE A 44 7.28 -11.86 5.97
N ASN A 45 6.67 -12.04 4.80
CA ASN A 45 7.34 -12.48 3.58
C ASN A 45 7.68 -11.31 2.62
N GLY A 46 7.36 -10.06 2.98
CA GLY A 46 7.72 -8.88 2.18
C GLY A 46 6.80 -7.68 2.39
N CYS A 47 7.38 -6.48 2.26
CA CYS A 47 6.66 -5.21 2.24
C CYS A 47 6.74 -4.60 0.83
N TRP A 48 5.72 -4.85 0.01
CA TRP A 48 5.63 -4.41 -1.38
C TRP A 48 5.04 -3.00 -1.49
N SER A 49 4.87 -2.52 -2.72
CA SER A 49 4.51 -1.13 -3.04
C SER A 49 3.16 -0.70 -2.45
N GLY A 50 2.95 0.61 -2.49
CA GLY A 50 1.82 1.28 -1.89
C GLY A 50 1.97 2.80 -1.99
N SER A 51 1.06 3.50 -1.34
CA SER A 51 0.91 4.95 -1.48
C SER A 51 0.61 5.62 -0.16
N ALA A 52 0.99 6.90 -0.04
CA ALA A 52 0.66 7.73 1.11
C ALA A 52 -0.63 8.54 0.85
N THR A 53 -1.45 8.70 1.88
CA THR A 53 -2.63 9.58 1.89
C THR A 53 -2.48 10.57 3.03
N ILE A 54 -2.77 11.86 2.78
CA ILE A 54 -2.90 12.86 3.83
C ILE A 54 -4.38 12.92 4.24
N LEU A 55 -4.68 12.54 5.48
CA LEU A 55 -6.04 12.59 6.02
C LEU A 55 -6.46 14.04 6.31
N SER A 56 -7.76 14.24 6.54
CA SER A 56 -8.35 15.57 6.76
C SER A 56 -7.81 16.32 7.98
N ASP A 57 -7.16 15.62 8.92
CA ASP A 57 -6.50 16.20 10.09
C ASP A 57 -4.98 16.37 9.90
N ASN A 58 -4.52 16.42 8.63
CA ASN A 58 -3.11 16.51 8.23
C ASN A 58 -2.22 15.35 8.68
N LYS A 59 -2.81 14.19 9.02
CA LYS A 59 -2.03 12.99 9.35
C LYS A 59 -1.72 12.19 8.09
N PRO A 60 -0.44 11.91 7.79
CA PRO A 60 -0.09 10.98 6.74
C PRO A 60 -0.33 9.54 7.20
N VAL A 61 -0.90 8.73 6.31
CA VAL A 61 -1.03 7.28 6.45
C VAL A 61 -0.52 6.61 5.18
N ILE A 62 0.19 5.50 5.32
CA ILE A 62 0.61 4.67 4.19
C ILE A 62 -0.32 3.47 4.10
N LEU A 63 -0.83 3.21 2.90
CA LEU A 63 -1.39 1.91 2.54
C LEU A 63 -0.34 1.18 1.71
N TYR A 64 -0.08 -0.09 2.00
CA TYR A 64 0.93 -0.87 1.29
C TYR A 64 0.55 -2.35 1.23
N THR A 65 1.11 -3.06 0.25
CA THR A 65 0.91 -4.51 0.14
C THR A 65 1.92 -5.26 1.03
N GLY A 66 1.44 -6.10 1.93
CA GLY A 66 2.26 -7.12 2.60
C GLY A 66 2.10 -8.48 1.95
N ILE A 67 3.13 -9.32 2.10
CA ILE A 67 3.05 -10.75 1.80
C ILE A 67 2.91 -11.51 3.11
N ASP A 68 1.73 -12.10 3.31
CA ASP A 68 1.40 -12.79 4.57
C ASP A 68 2.05 -14.18 4.69
N THR A 69 1.82 -14.86 5.81
CA THR A 69 2.33 -16.22 6.10
C THR A 69 1.95 -17.28 5.07
N GLN A 70 0.93 -17.03 4.24
CA GLN A 70 0.43 -17.92 3.19
C GLN A 70 0.85 -17.46 1.79
N ASN A 71 1.79 -16.51 1.68
CA ASN A 71 2.21 -15.88 0.43
C ASN A 71 1.08 -15.17 -0.33
N ARG A 72 0.06 -14.70 0.40
CA ARG A 72 -1.03 -13.89 -0.16
C ARG A 72 -0.65 -12.42 -0.10
N GLN A 73 -1.00 -11.67 -1.14
CA GLN A 73 -0.90 -10.22 -1.14
C GLN A 73 -2.10 -9.64 -0.39
N VAL A 74 -1.82 -8.86 0.65
CA VAL A 74 -2.83 -8.25 1.52
C VAL A 74 -2.51 -6.76 1.70
N GLN A 75 -3.52 -5.91 1.87
CA GLN A 75 -3.32 -4.47 2.01
C GLN A 75 -3.32 -4.09 3.47
N ASN A 76 -2.21 -3.53 3.90
CA ASN A 76 -1.93 -3.10 5.25
C ASN A 76 -1.87 -1.57 5.31
N PHE A 77 -1.92 -1.03 6.52
CA PHE A 77 -1.62 0.37 6.77
C PHE A 77 -0.51 0.56 7.80
N ALA A 78 0.18 1.69 7.68
CA ALA A 78 1.18 2.17 8.62
C ALA A 78 0.95 3.65 8.92
N ILE A 79 1.26 4.06 10.15
CA ILE A 79 1.14 5.43 10.65
C ILE A 79 2.47 5.88 11.26
N PRO A 80 2.83 7.18 11.23
CA PRO A 80 4.03 7.64 11.91
C PRO A 80 3.97 7.38 13.42
N ALA A 81 5.09 6.96 14.01
CA ALA A 81 5.22 6.80 15.45
C ALA A 81 5.20 8.17 16.18
N ASN A 82 5.74 9.20 15.54
CA ASN A 82 5.82 10.55 16.06
C ASN A 82 5.47 11.58 14.96
N LEU A 83 4.29 12.17 15.04
CA LEU A 83 3.85 13.20 14.08
C LEU A 83 4.62 14.53 14.20
N SER A 84 5.31 14.75 15.31
CA SER A 84 6.15 15.94 15.51
C SER A 84 7.55 15.78 14.91
N ASP A 85 7.94 14.56 14.49
CA ASP A 85 9.17 14.35 13.73
C ASP A 85 8.95 14.75 12.27
N PRO A 86 9.55 15.85 11.76
CA PRO A 86 9.36 16.27 10.38
C PRO A 86 9.93 15.28 9.37
N TYR A 87 10.80 14.36 9.81
CA TYR A 87 11.39 13.34 8.95
C TYR A 87 10.56 12.07 8.88
N LEU A 88 9.61 11.85 9.82
CA LEU A 88 8.75 10.67 9.91
C LEU A 88 9.56 9.37 9.83
N ARG A 89 10.62 9.25 10.63
CA ARG A 89 11.60 8.14 10.54
C ARG A 89 10.99 6.79 10.93
N GLU A 90 10.16 6.79 11.95
CA GLU A 90 9.58 5.57 12.51
C GLU A 90 8.10 5.43 12.15
N TRP A 91 7.71 4.23 11.71
CA TRP A 91 6.35 3.90 11.33
C TRP A 91 5.83 2.71 12.13
N ILE A 92 4.65 2.90 12.73
CA ILE A 92 3.90 1.86 13.44
C ILE A 92 3.00 1.15 12.44
N LYS A 93 3.04 -0.19 12.46
CA LYS A 93 2.09 -1.05 11.75
C LYS A 93 1.09 -1.64 12.76
N PRO A 94 -0.15 -1.14 12.82
CA PRO A 94 -1.11 -1.60 13.83
C PRO A 94 -1.48 -3.09 13.69
N ASP A 95 -1.89 -3.71 14.80
CA ASP A 95 -2.18 -5.16 14.86
C ASP A 95 -3.50 -5.56 14.21
N ASN A 96 -4.38 -4.60 13.90
CA ASN A 96 -5.62 -4.84 13.17
C ASN A 96 -5.42 -4.91 11.65
N ASN A 97 -4.18 -5.06 11.18
CA ASN A 97 -3.84 -5.39 9.80
C ASN A 97 -4.07 -6.89 9.51
N PRO A 98 -4.34 -7.29 8.25
CA PRO A 98 -4.55 -6.42 7.08
C PRO A 98 -5.94 -5.76 7.07
N LEU A 99 -6.05 -4.59 6.42
CA LEU A 99 -7.32 -3.89 6.24
C LEU A 99 -8.15 -4.44 5.08
N VAL A 100 -7.48 -4.85 4.01
CA VAL A 100 -8.12 -5.39 2.81
C VAL A 100 -7.42 -6.67 2.38
N VAL A 101 -8.20 -7.72 2.14
CA VAL A 101 -7.74 -8.99 1.60
C VAL A 101 -8.49 -9.32 0.32
N ALA A 102 -7.89 -10.15 -0.53
CA ALA A 102 -8.54 -10.66 -1.72
C ALA A 102 -9.80 -11.46 -1.32
N GLY A 103 -10.96 -11.06 -1.84
CA GLY A 103 -12.24 -11.74 -1.61
C GLY A 103 -12.40 -13.03 -2.42
N ASP A 104 -13.55 -13.69 -2.25
CA ASP A 104 -13.85 -14.93 -2.96
C ASP A 104 -13.80 -14.74 -4.48
N GLY A 105 -13.03 -15.59 -5.16
CA GLY A 105 -12.85 -15.55 -6.61
C GLY A 105 -11.84 -14.50 -7.11
N MET A 106 -11.22 -13.71 -6.21
CA MET A 106 -10.05 -12.90 -6.53
C MET A 106 -8.76 -13.72 -6.51
N ASN A 107 -7.76 -13.27 -7.25
CA ASN A 107 -6.44 -13.89 -7.26
C ASN A 107 -5.54 -13.24 -6.19
N SER A 108 -5.32 -13.93 -5.08
CA SER A 108 -4.50 -13.45 -3.95
C SER A 108 -3.01 -13.27 -4.28
N SER A 109 -2.52 -13.81 -5.39
CA SER A 109 -1.15 -13.57 -5.91
C SER A 109 -1.09 -12.43 -6.93
N ALA A 110 -2.23 -11.81 -7.22
CA ALA A 110 -2.38 -10.70 -8.15
C ALA A 110 -3.36 -9.65 -7.57
N PHE A 111 -3.02 -9.10 -6.40
CA PHE A 111 -3.83 -8.15 -5.65
C PHE A 111 -2.94 -7.23 -4.82
N ARG A 112 -2.44 -6.14 -5.42
CA ARG A 112 -1.39 -5.32 -4.81
C ARG A 112 -1.41 -3.87 -5.27
N ASP A 113 -0.56 -3.08 -4.65
CA ASP A 113 -0.26 -1.68 -4.96
C ASP A 113 -1.49 -0.78 -4.73
N PRO A 114 -1.90 -0.55 -3.47
CA PRO A 114 -3.00 0.36 -3.18
C PRO A 114 -2.62 1.80 -3.55
N SER A 115 -3.52 2.49 -4.23
CA SER A 115 -3.37 3.90 -4.62
C SER A 115 -3.40 4.84 -3.42
N THR A 116 -3.04 6.12 -3.63
CA THR A 116 -3.44 7.18 -2.71
C THR A 116 -4.97 7.22 -2.65
N ALA A 117 -5.51 7.36 -1.45
CA ALA A 117 -6.95 7.40 -1.26
C ALA A 117 -7.51 8.79 -1.55
N TRP A 118 -8.75 8.85 -2.04
CA TRP A 118 -9.49 10.10 -2.22
C TRP A 118 -10.83 10.06 -1.49
N LEU A 119 -11.24 11.20 -0.94
CA LEU A 119 -12.53 11.36 -0.25
C LEU A 119 -13.58 11.88 -1.24
N GLY A 120 -14.67 11.13 -1.42
CA GLY A 120 -15.79 11.59 -2.23
C GLY A 120 -16.74 12.50 -1.46
N GLU A 121 -17.58 13.23 -2.18
CA GLU A 121 -18.60 14.14 -1.62
C GLU A 121 -19.64 13.41 -0.75
N ASP A 122 -19.79 12.10 -0.93
CA ASP A 122 -20.63 11.21 -0.13
C ASP A 122 -20.00 10.79 1.22
N GLY A 123 -18.86 11.38 1.58
CA GLY A 123 -18.14 11.11 2.82
C GLY A 123 -17.47 9.73 2.86
N HIS A 124 -17.22 9.09 1.71
CA HIS A 124 -16.47 7.85 1.65
C HIS A 124 -15.09 8.06 1.02
N TRP A 125 -14.06 7.62 1.74
CA TRP A 125 -12.75 7.35 1.16
C TRP A 125 -12.84 6.24 0.14
N ARG A 126 -12.00 6.32 -0.89
CA ARG A 126 -11.87 5.35 -1.96
C ARG A 126 -10.41 5.07 -2.23
N ILE A 127 -10.10 3.82 -2.54
CA ILE A 127 -8.79 3.39 -3.06
C ILE A 127 -9.01 2.45 -4.23
N VAL A 128 -8.03 2.34 -5.11
CA VAL A 128 -7.92 1.20 -6.03
C VAL A 128 -6.78 0.27 -5.62
N VAL A 129 -6.97 -1.03 -5.89
CA VAL A 129 -5.93 -2.05 -5.78
C VAL A 129 -5.80 -2.73 -7.13
N GLY A 130 -4.56 -2.80 -7.64
CA GLY A 130 -4.23 -3.43 -8.90
C GLY A 130 -4.43 -4.94 -8.88
N SER A 131 -5.07 -5.48 -9.91
CA SER A 131 -5.35 -6.91 -9.99
C SER A 131 -5.53 -7.41 -11.42
N LYS A 132 -5.79 -8.72 -11.55
CA LYS A 132 -6.30 -9.35 -12.75
C LYS A 132 -7.25 -10.51 -12.48
N ARG A 133 -8.13 -10.76 -13.46
CA ARG A 133 -8.87 -12.01 -13.60
C ARG A 133 -8.60 -12.64 -14.97
N LYS A 134 -7.92 -13.80 -14.98
CA LYS A 134 -7.36 -14.39 -16.21
C LYS A 134 -6.47 -13.36 -16.94
N HIS A 135 -6.83 -12.96 -18.16
CA HIS A 135 -6.13 -11.93 -18.96
C HIS A 135 -6.79 -10.54 -18.87
N ARG A 136 -7.67 -10.30 -17.89
CA ARG A 136 -8.29 -8.99 -17.65
C ARG A 136 -7.49 -8.22 -16.59
N GLY A 137 -6.98 -7.04 -16.91
CA GLY A 137 -6.53 -6.10 -15.88
C GLY A 137 -7.74 -5.48 -15.19
N ILE A 138 -7.64 -5.29 -13.87
CA ILE A 138 -8.72 -4.80 -13.01
C ILE A 138 -8.14 -3.82 -12.00
N ALA A 139 -8.79 -2.68 -11.82
CA ALA A 139 -8.58 -1.79 -10.69
C ALA A 139 -9.75 -1.98 -9.71
N PHE A 140 -9.58 -2.84 -8.70
CA PHE A 140 -10.64 -3.08 -7.71
C PHE A 140 -10.84 -1.83 -6.87
N LEU A 141 -12.08 -1.37 -6.78
CA LEU A 141 -12.45 -0.18 -6.02
C LEU A 141 -12.93 -0.60 -4.63
N TYR A 142 -12.34 -0.01 -3.59
CA TYR A 142 -12.80 -0.15 -2.21
C TYR A 142 -13.26 1.19 -1.67
N LYS A 143 -14.20 1.15 -0.73
CA LYS A 143 -14.71 2.35 -0.03
C LYS A 143 -14.68 2.18 1.49
N SER A 144 -14.47 3.28 2.20
CA SER A 144 -14.48 3.32 3.67
C SER A 144 -15.00 4.67 4.17
N ARG A 145 -15.69 4.70 5.31
CA ARG A 145 -16.07 5.96 5.99
C ARG A 145 -15.03 6.41 7.02
N ASP A 146 -14.35 5.46 7.63
CA ASP A 146 -13.46 5.67 8.79
C ASP A 146 -11.98 5.41 8.48
N PHE A 147 -11.65 5.08 7.22
CA PHE A 147 -10.33 4.65 6.75
C PHE A 147 -9.84 3.30 7.31
N MET A 148 -10.65 2.65 8.15
CA MET A 148 -10.30 1.40 8.84
C MET A 148 -11.07 0.22 8.26
N LYS A 149 -12.38 0.37 8.06
CA LYS A 149 -13.24 -0.67 7.49
C LYS A 149 -13.45 -0.40 6.02
N TRP A 150 -12.89 -1.27 5.19
CA TRP A 150 -12.97 -1.16 3.74
C TRP A 150 -13.93 -2.20 3.17
N THR A 151 -14.80 -1.78 2.27
CA THR A 151 -15.75 -2.64 1.58
C THR A 151 -15.50 -2.54 0.08
N GLU A 152 -15.40 -3.68 -0.59
CA GLU A 152 -15.31 -3.74 -2.05
C GLU A 152 -16.57 -3.12 -2.68
N ALA A 153 -16.39 -2.29 -3.71
CA ALA A 153 -17.50 -1.81 -4.51
C ALA A 153 -18.06 -2.93 -5.39
N GLN A 154 -19.34 -2.86 -5.75
CA GLN A 154 -19.99 -3.85 -6.62
C GLN A 154 -19.30 -4.01 -7.98
N HIS A 155 -18.68 -2.94 -8.46
CA HIS A 155 -17.94 -2.90 -9.71
C HIS A 155 -16.54 -2.33 -9.47
N PRO A 156 -15.50 -2.84 -10.16
CA PRO A 156 -14.19 -2.21 -10.15
C PRO A 156 -14.29 -0.80 -10.73
N LEU A 157 -13.32 0.06 -10.43
CA LEU A 157 -13.24 1.39 -11.04
C LEU A 157 -13.14 1.27 -12.56
N GLN A 158 -12.31 0.33 -13.02
CA GLN A 158 -12.17 -0.01 -14.42
C GLN A 158 -11.65 -1.44 -14.59
N SER A 159 -11.93 -2.05 -15.74
CA SER A 159 -11.27 -3.27 -16.18
C SER A 159 -11.10 -3.32 -17.70
N LYS A 160 -10.07 -4.01 -18.20
CA LYS A 160 -9.83 -4.15 -19.63
C LYS A 160 -9.38 -5.58 -20.00
N PRO A 161 -9.97 -6.21 -21.02
CA PRO A 161 -9.48 -7.50 -21.51
C PRO A 161 -8.12 -7.37 -22.21
N LYS A 162 -7.33 -8.44 -22.14
CA LYS A 162 -6.04 -8.60 -22.84
C LYS A 162 -4.95 -7.60 -22.42
N THR A 163 -5.01 -7.09 -21.19
CA THR A 163 -3.97 -6.20 -20.63
C THR A 163 -3.07 -6.89 -19.60
N GLY A 164 -3.45 -8.07 -19.10
CA GLY A 164 -2.68 -8.76 -18.06
C GLY A 164 -2.90 -8.15 -16.67
N MET A 165 -1.86 -8.20 -15.83
CA MET A 165 -1.89 -7.58 -14.50
C MET A 165 -1.83 -6.07 -14.62
N TRP A 166 -2.65 -5.37 -13.84
CA TRP A 166 -2.44 -3.94 -13.59
C TRP A 166 -1.73 -3.78 -12.26
N GLU A 167 -0.48 -3.30 -12.31
CA GLU A 167 0.34 -2.97 -11.15
C GLU A 167 0.42 -1.45 -11.01
N CYS A 168 0.69 -0.97 -9.78
CA CYS A 168 0.83 0.45 -9.45
C CYS A 168 -0.24 1.38 -10.10
N PRO A 169 -1.55 1.13 -9.88
CA PRO A 169 -2.60 2.01 -10.39
C PRO A 169 -2.55 3.38 -9.72
N ASP A 170 -2.87 4.41 -10.51
CA ASP A 170 -3.03 5.81 -10.09
C ASP A 170 -4.15 6.46 -10.91
#